data_AF-G9L0H6-F1
#
_entry.id   AF-G9L0H6-F1
#
_cell.length_a   1.000
_cell.length_b   1.000
_cell.length_c   1.000
_cell.angle_alpha   90.00
_cell.angle_beta   90.00
_cell.angle_gamma   90.00
#
_symmetry.space_group_name_H-M   'P 1'
#
loop_
_entity.id
_entity.type
_entity.pdbx_description
1 polymer ?
#
loop_
_entity_poly.entity_id
_entity_poly.type
_entity_poly.pdbx_seq_one_letter_code
_entity_poly.pdbx_strand_id
1 'polypeptide(L)'
;IEIFGRTMQLNLSRSRWFDFPFTREEALQADKKLNLFIGASVDPAGVTMIDAVKIYGKTKEQFGWPDEPPEEFPSASVSNICPSNLNQSNGTGDSDS
;
A
#
# COMPACT_ATOMS: atom_id res chain seq x y z
N ILE A 1 1.04 -8.92 4.29
CA ILE A 1 1.34 -7.87 5.28
C ILE A 1 1.83 -8.54 6.55
N GLU A 2 2.87 -8.02 7.19
CA GLU A 2 3.33 -8.52 8.49
C GLU A 2 3.35 -7.38 9.52
N ILE A 3 2.79 -7.68 10.70
CA ILE A 3 2.73 -6.80 11.88
C ILE A 3 3.05 -7.65 13.11
N PHE A 4 4.01 -7.22 13.92
CA PHE A 4 4.47 -7.95 15.12
C PHE A 4 4.85 -9.42 14.86
N GLY A 5 5.46 -9.73 13.71
CA GLY A 5 5.84 -11.10 13.34
C GLY A 5 4.68 -11.96 12.82
N ARG A 6 3.43 -11.44 12.84
CA ARG A 6 2.27 -12.13 12.28
C ARG A 6 2.10 -11.77 10.81
N THR A 7 2.16 -12.77 9.94
CA THR A 7 1.89 -12.59 8.52
C THR A 7 0.42 -12.80 8.20
N MET A 8 -0.16 -11.84 7.50
CA MET A 8 -1.53 -11.83 7.00
C MET A 8 -1.51 -11.70 5.49
N GLN A 9 -2.02 -12.72 4.80
CA GLN A 9 -2.19 -12.69 3.35
C GLN A 9 -3.49 -11.97 3.01
N LEU A 10 -3.40 -10.99 2.10
CA LEU A 10 -4.55 -10.24 1.61
C LEU A 10 -4.79 -10.58 0.14
N ASN A 11 -6.05 -10.82 -0.22
CA ASN A 11 -6.48 -10.93 -1.61
C ASN A 11 -7.32 -9.70 -1.93
N LEU A 12 -6.79 -8.80 -2.75
CA LEU A 12 -7.40 -7.51 -3.07
C LEU A 12 -7.90 -7.50 -4.51
N SER A 13 -9.21 -7.32 -4.70
CA SER A 13 -9.80 -6.97 -6.01
C SER A 13 -10.17 -5.49 -6.12
N ARG A 14 -10.16 -4.77 -4.99
CA ARG A 14 -10.43 -3.33 -4.88
C ARG A 14 -9.82 -2.76 -3.58
N SER A 15 -9.66 -1.44 -3.52
CA SER A 15 -9.23 -0.74 -2.30
C SER A 15 -10.27 -0.90 -1.18
N ARG A 16 -9.81 -1.12 0.06
CA ARG A 16 -10.64 -1.39 1.25
C ARG A 16 -9.83 -1.26 2.54
N TRP A 17 -10.49 -0.88 3.62
CA TRP A 17 -9.93 -0.95 4.98
C TRP A 17 -9.86 -2.39 5.50
N PHE A 18 -8.76 -2.70 6.19
CA PHE A 18 -8.57 -3.96 6.91
C PHE A 18 -8.36 -3.67 8.39
N ASP A 19 -9.01 -4.48 9.22
CA ASP A 19 -8.81 -4.47 10.65
C ASP A 19 -7.82 -5.55 11.05
N PHE A 20 -6.78 -5.11 11.74
CA PHE A 20 -5.76 -5.99 12.30
C PHE A 20 -5.78 -5.81 13.82
N PRO A 21 -6.61 -6.58 14.54
CA PRO A 21 -6.69 -6.43 15.99
C PRO A 21 -5.34 -6.80 16.59
N PHE A 22 -4.86 -5.90 17.45
CA PHE A 22 -3.68 -6.15 18.27
C PHE A 22 -4.10 -6.95 19.51
N THR A 23 -3.24 -7.87 19.93
CA THR A 23 -3.33 -8.39 21.29
C THR A 23 -3.04 -7.27 22.30
N ARG A 24 -3.30 -7.54 23.58
CA ARG A 24 -2.95 -6.59 24.65
C ARG A 24 -1.46 -6.25 24.63
N GLU A 25 -0.61 -7.26 24.43
CA GLU A 25 0.84 -7.15 24.41
C GLU A 25 1.34 -6.39 23.18
N GLU A 26 0.73 -6.64 22.02
CA GLU A 26 1.03 -5.92 20.77
C GLU A 26 0.63 -4.44 20.86
N ALA A 27 -0.53 -4.13 21.45
CA ALA A 27 -0.97 -2.74 21.64
C ALA A 27 -0.03 -1.94 22.56
N LEU A 28 0.49 -2.57 23.62
CA LEU A 28 1.48 -1.95 24.51
C LEU A 28 2.82 -1.69 23.79
N GLN A 29 3.24 -2.56 22.86
CA GLN A 29 4.44 -2.34 22.05
C GLN A 29 4.22 -1.27 20.97
N ALA A 30 3.03 -1.26 20.36
CA ALA A 30 2.63 -0.32 19.32
C ALA A 30 2.60 1.14 19.79
N ASP A 31 2.36 1.37 21.09
CA ASP A 31 2.31 2.71 21.71
C ASP A 31 3.57 3.54 21.41
N LYS A 32 4.74 2.88 21.34
CA LYS A 32 6.01 3.54 21.01
C LYS A 32 6.38 3.45 19.55
N LYS A 33 6.20 2.27 18.94
CA LYS A 33 6.62 2.01 17.56
C LYS A 33 5.76 0.92 16.93
N LEU A 34 5.18 1.24 15.78
CA LEU A 34 4.56 0.29 14.88
C LEU A 34 5.45 0.09 13.65
N ASN A 35 5.73 -1.17 13.28
CA ASN A 35 6.41 -1.52 12.03
C ASN A 35 5.43 -2.31 11.16
N LEU A 36 5.36 -1.94 9.88
CA LEU A 36 4.54 -2.62 8.88
C LEU A 36 5.46 -3.13 7.78
N PHE A 37 5.42 -4.43 7.48
CA PHE A 37 6.14 -5.00 6.35
C PHE A 37 5.14 -5.45 5.28
N ILE A 38 5.43 -5.10 4.03
CA ILE A 38 4.64 -5.51 2.87
C ILE A 38 5.51 -6.46 2.05
N GLY A 39 5.18 -7.76 2.11
CA GLY A 39 5.83 -8.78 1.29
C GLY A 39 5.32 -8.77 -0.15
N ALA A 40 5.94 -9.60 -0.98
CA ALA A 40 5.54 -9.76 -2.38
C ALA A 40 4.05 -10.12 -2.51
N SER A 41 3.38 -9.47 -3.45
CA SER A 41 2.04 -9.83 -3.88
C SER A 41 2.02 -11.24 -4.47
N VAL A 42 0.92 -11.95 -4.26
CA VAL A 42 0.64 -13.23 -4.94
C VAL A 42 -0.10 -13.02 -6.27
N ASP A 43 -0.17 -11.77 -6.73
CA ASP A 43 -0.66 -11.44 -8.06
C ASP A 43 0.10 -12.25 -9.13
N PRO A 44 -0.58 -12.84 -10.12
CA PRO A 44 0.06 -13.68 -11.14
C PRO A 44 1.15 -12.98 -11.95
N ALA A 45 1.11 -11.66 -12.10
CA ALA A 45 2.15 -10.89 -12.79
C ALA A 45 3.35 -10.56 -11.87
N GLY A 46 3.31 -10.96 -10.60
CA GLY A 46 4.34 -10.67 -9.60
C GLY A 46 4.41 -9.21 -9.18
N VAL A 47 3.38 -8.41 -9.49
CA VAL A 47 3.38 -6.96 -9.24
C VAL A 47 2.81 -6.68 -7.85
N THR A 48 3.56 -5.96 -7.03
CA THR A 48 3.09 -5.44 -5.74
C THR A 48 2.80 -3.95 -5.87
N MET A 49 1.53 -3.59 -6.05
CA MET A 49 1.11 -2.19 -6.06
C MET A 49 0.59 -1.76 -4.70
N ILE A 50 1.07 -0.63 -4.21
CA ILE A 50 0.58 0.03 -2.99
C ILE A 50 0.28 1.47 -3.37
N ASP A 51 -0.98 1.87 -3.22
CA ASP A 51 -1.42 3.23 -3.52
C ASP A 51 -1.25 4.15 -2.31
N ALA A 52 -1.98 3.83 -1.22
CA ALA A 52 -1.89 4.57 0.03
C ALA A 52 -1.98 3.64 1.25
N VAL A 53 -1.14 3.92 2.25
CA VAL A 53 -1.24 3.32 3.59
C VAL A 53 -1.67 4.41 4.56
N LYS A 54 -2.82 4.21 5.20
CA LYS A 54 -3.34 5.10 6.25
C LYS A 54 -3.40 4.32 7.56
N ILE A 55 -2.75 4.86 8.59
CA ILE A 55 -2.71 4.26 9.93
C ILE A 55 -3.28 5.29 10.91
N TYR A 56 -4.22 4.85 11.74
CA TYR A 56 -4.78 5.67 12.81
C TYR A 56 -4.28 5.16 14.16
N GLY A 57 -3.56 6.01 14.89
CA GLY A 57 -3.01 5.69 16.21
C GLY A 57 -3.97 5.90 17.37
N LYS A 58 -5.29 5.83 17.13
CA LYS A 58 -6.34 5.95 18.16
C LYS A 58 -7.29 4.75 18.09
N THR A 59 -7.94 4.40 19.20
CA THR A 59 -8.92 3.31 19.20
C THR A 59 -10.09 3.63 18.27
N LYS A 60 -10.83 2.62 17.79
CA LYS A 60 -11.96 2.83 16.88
C LYS A 60 -13.03 3.75 17.48
N GLU A 61 -13.28 3.60 18.77
CA GLU A 61 -14.27 4.38 19.53
C GLU A 61 -13.83 5.84 19.63
N GLN A 62 -12.56 6.09 19.94
CA GLN A 62 -12.00 7.44 19.96
C GLN A 62 -11.83 8.03 18.55
N PHE A 63 -11.68 7.18 17.54
CA PHE A 63 -11.65 7.60 16.15
C PHE A 63 -13.00 8.13 15.70
N GLY A 64 -14.09 7.53 16.18
CA GLY A 64 -15.44 7.75 15.66
C GLY A 64 -15.60 7.06 14.30
N TRP A 65 -15.22 5.79 14.21
CA TRP A 65 -15.28 5.06 12.94
C TRP A 65 -16.72 5.08 12.38
N PRO A 66 -16.92 5.43 11.10
CA PRO A 66 -18.25 5.41 10.53
C PRO A 66 -18.80 3.97 10.58
N ASP A 67 -20.03 3.82 11.05
CA ASP A 67 -20.70 2.51 11.19
C ASP A 67 -20.80 1.78 9.85
N GLU A 68 -20.79 2.54 8.75
CA GLU A 68 -20.82 2.03 7.38
C GLU A 68 -19.53 2.42 6.63
N PRO A 69 -18.84 1.45 5.98
CA PRO A 69 -17.69 1.77 5.15
C PRO A 69 -18.12 2.71 4.02
N PRO A 70 -17.28 3.67 3.60
CA PRO A 70 -17.57 4.45 2.39
C PRO A 70 -17.83 3.50 1.21
N GLU A 71 -18.96 3.67 0.51
CA GLU A 71 -19.27 2.85 -0.67
C GLU A 71 -18.24 3.07 -1.79
N GLU A 72 -17.66 4.28 -1.83
CA GLU A 72 -16.61 4.64 -2.78
C GLU A 72 -15.33 5.03 -2.03
N PHE A 73 -14.27 4.29 -2.32
CA PHE A 73 -12.92 4.71 -1.99
C PHE A 73 -12.44 5.61 -3.12
N PRO A 74 -12.23 6.93 -2.90
CA PRO A 74 -11.66 7.77 -3.94
C PRO A 74 -10.30 7.18 -4.34
N SER A 75 -10.12 6.91 -5.64
CA SER A 75 -8.81 6.56 -6.18
C SER A 75 -7.83 7.64 -5.72
N ALA A 76 -6.68 7.27 -5.15
CA ALA A 76 -5.70 8.32 -4.86
C ALA A 76 -5.35 9.00 -6.19
N SER A 77 -5.43 10.32 -6.19
CA SER A 77 -4.99 11.11 -7.33
C SER A 77 -3.48 10.94 -7.45
N VAL A 78 -3.03 9.99 -8.28
CA VAL A 78 -1.65 9.95 -8.75
C VAL A 78 -1.40 11.27 -9.47
N SER A 79 -0.68 12.18 -8.81
CA SER A 79 -0.08 13.30 -9.52
C SER A 79 0.93 12.69 -10.47
N ASN A 80 0.62 12.66 -11.77
CA ASN A 80 1.53 12.25 -12.83
C ASN A 80 2.74 13.19 -12.86
N ILE A 81 3.71 12.98 -11.96
CA ILE A 81 5.03 13.59 -12.04
C ILE A 81 6.03 12.47 -12.31
N CYS A 82 5.86 11.82 -13.46
CA CYS A 82 6.97 11.24 -14.18
C CYS A 82 7.18 12.12 -15.41
N PRO A 83 8.28 12.92 -15.49
CA PRO A 83 8.61 13.56 -16.74
C PRO A 83 8.88 12.45 -17.77
N SER A 84 8.09 12.43 -18.83
CA SER A 84 8.31 11.57 -19.99
C SER A 84 9.56 12.05 -20.73
N ASN A 85 10.76 11.68 -20.26
CA ASN A 85 11.96 11.73 -21.10
C ASN A 85 13.15 11.01 -20.44
N LEU A 86 13.37 9.76 -20.85
CA LEU A 86 14.73 9.23 -20.93
C LEU A 86 14.99 8.88 -22.39
N ASN A 87 15.35 9.92 -23.15
CA ASN A 87 15.96 9.78 -24.46
C ASN A 87 17.35 9.17 -24.26
N GLN A 88 17.50 7.85 -24.44
CA GLN A 88 18.79 7.25 -24.77
C GLN A 88 18.80 6.93 -26.26
N SER A 89 19.36 7.89 -27.00
CA SER A 89 19.89 7.74 -28.34
C SER A 89 20.74 6.48 -28.46
N ASN A 90 20.45 5.64 -29.45
CA ASN A 90 21.47 4.78 -30.04
C ASN A 90 21.33 4.86 -31.56
N GLY A 91 22.05 5.82 -32.14
CA GLY A 91 22.20 5.96 -33.58
C GLY A 91 23.37 5.11 -34.07
N THR A 92 23.11 4.26 -35.04
CA THR A 92 24.06 3.83 -36.07
C THR A 92 23.22 3.41 -37.27
N GLY A 93 22.98 4.35 -38.18
CA GLY A 93 22.51 4.09 -39.53
C GLY A 93 23.67 4.36 -40.47
N ASP A 94 24.36 3.30 -40.88
CA ASP A 94 25.23 3.34 -42.04
C ASP A 94 24.40 2.89 -43.25
N SER A 95 24.16 3.81 -44.17
CA SER A 95 23.68 3.54 -45.52
C SER A 95 24.37 4.54 -46.42
N ASP A 96 25.43 4.11 -47.08
CA ASP A 96 26.07 4.86 -48.15
C ASP A 96 25.79 4.16 -49.48
N SER A 97 25.30 4.98 -50.41
CA SER A 97 25.30 4.97 -51.88
C SER A 97 25.62 3.69 -52.66
#